data_AF-A0A9P4HR96-F1
#
_entry.id   AF-A0A9P4HR96-F1
#
_cell.length_a   1.000
_cell.length_b   1.000
_cell.length_c   1.000
_cell.angle_alpha   90.00
_cell.angle_beta   90.00
_cell.angle_gamma   90.00
#
_symmetry.space_group_name_H-M   'P 1'
#
loop_
_entity.id
_entity.type
_entity.pdbx_description
1 polymer ?
#
loop_
_entity_poly.entity_id
_entity_poly.type
_entity_poly.pdbx_seq_one_letter_code
_entity_poly.pdbx_strand_id
1 'polypeptide(L)'
;MGAISGVHLRLDTAIRFTGSNTPDQDKIRQTILDCLKFSSMTNRFEDIEEAHRKTFNWIFEDRKEKRPFDDFVGWAENGKGVYWVTGKAGSGKSTLMKYLNEDPRTRDALEKWAGDVPLRMISFYFWSSGSMMQRSRKGLLQGILHNILLEEPELSPILFPHQHGNRPMFEEFPSHNDLKRAYRHLVEQTAVDMRLAILIDGLDEYDTETDKERSEITQILSPAFSSANIKMVLSSRPLPEFEDCFSICPKLRLHQLTEKDIASYVSDTIRSHSHMKRLEEKQPWECKRLINKIINTAAGVFLWVNLAVKSLLSGLRNCDRIENLQDRLEELPPDLENLIKHMYESIEPRYRGQVSRVIQ
;
A
#
# COMPACT_ATOMS: atom_id res chain seq x y z
N MET A 1 -32.76 -31.39 49.06
CA MET A 1 -31.98 -32.00 47.96
C MET A 1 -32.03 -31.01 46.81
N GLY A 2 -31.13 -30.02 46.75
CA GLY A 2 -29.78 -30.08 46.12
C GLY A 2 -29.87 -29.27 44.80
N ALA A 3 -29.46 -27.99 44.75
CA ALA A 3 -28.13 -27.48 44.33
C ALA A 3 -27.80 -27.85 42.86
N ILE A 4 -27.39 -27.00 41.90
CA ILE A 4 -26.35 -25.93 41.81
C ILE A 4 -26.61 -25.16 40.48
N SER A 5 -27.03 -23.88 40.45
CA SER A 5 -26.30 -22.60 40.14
C SER A 5 -25.04 -22.58 39.24
N GLY A 6 -25.03 -21.70 38.23
CA GLY A 6 -23.83 -21.13 37.56
C GLY A 6 -23.34 -21.95 36.36
N VAL A 7 -23.17 -21.42 35.16
CA VAL A 7 -22.20 -20.36 34.81
C VAL A 7 -22.76 -19.50 33.66
N HIS A 8 -23.19 -18.28 33.99
CA HIS A 8 -23.29 -17.18 33.03
C HIS A 8 -22.06 -16.31 33.31
N LEU A 9 -20.97 -16.55 32.56
CA LEU A 9 -19.75 -15.76 32.71
C LEU A 9 -20.03 -14.35 32.17
N ARG A 10 -20.36 -13.43 33.07
CA ARG A 10 -20.47 -12.00 32.78
C ARG A 10 -19.07 -11.47 32.47
N LEU A 11 -18.95 -10.81 31.32
CA LEU A 11 -17.82 -9.95 30.94
C LEU A 11 -17.81 -8.62 31.74
N ASP A 12 -18.33 -8.61 32.98
CA ASP A 12 -18.46 -7.42 33.83
C ASP A 12 -17.25 -7.25 34.77
N THR A 13 -16.04 -7.57 34.30
CA THR A 13 -14.80 -7.22 35.03
C THR A 13 -13.82 -6.49 34.12
N ALA A 14 -14.33 -5.56 33.31
CA ALA A 14 -13.54 -4.43 32.87
C ALA A 14 -13.40 -3.48 34.08
N ILE A 15 -12.34 -3.72 34.86
CA ILE A 15 -11.89 -2.80 35.91
C ILE A 15 -11.78 -1.42 35.28
N ARG A 16 -12.41 -0.44 35.93
CA ARG A 16 -12.20 0.99 35.69
C ARG A 16 -10.69 1.27 35.79
N PHE A 17 -9.98 1.25 34.66
CA PHE A 17 -8.64 1.78 34.52
C PHE A 17 -8.75 3.31 34.44
N THR A 18 -9.14 3.93 35.55
CA THR A 18 -9.00 5.38 35.71
C THR A 18 -7.57 5.64 36.15
N GLY A 19 -6.73 6.06 35.20
CA GLY A 19 -5.61 6.99 35.40
C GLY A 19 -4.71 6.77 36.61
N SER A 20 -3.85 5.75 36.56
CA SER A 20 -2.52 5.84 37.16
C SER A 20 -1.56 4.94 36.38
N ASN A 21 -0.77 5.51 35.47
CA ASN A 21 0.35 4.81 34.87
C ASN A 21 1.35 4.47 35.99
N THR A 22 1.31 3.22 36.46
CA THR A 22 2.34 2.74 37.38
C THR A 22 3.62 2.50 36.57
N PRO A 23 4.82 2.81 37.11
CA PRO A 23 6.09 2.67 36.40
C PRO A 23 6.37 1.28 35.82
N ASP A 24 5.64 0.26 36.25
CA ASP A 24 5.73 -1.12 35.77
C ASP A 24 4.96 -1.34 34.45
N GLN A 25 3.82 -0.67 34.27
CA GLN A 25 2.99 -0.78 33.07
C GLN A 25 3.65 -0.12 31.85
N ASP A 26 4.29 1.04 32.06
CA ASP A 26 5.05 1.72 31.00
C ASP A 26 6.28 0.90 30.57
N LYS A 27 6.94 0.22 31.50
CA LYS A 27 8.05 -0.69 31.20
C LYS A 27 7.59 -1.90 30.39
N ILE A 28 6.49 -2.53 30.79
CA ILE A 28 5.91 -3.66 30.05
C ILE A 28 5.54 -3.23 28.62
N ARG A 29 4.87 -2.08 28.47
CA ARG A 29 4.55 -1.52 27.14
C ARG A 29 5.81 -1.31 26.31
N GLN A 30 6.85 -0.72 26.89
CA GLN A 30 8.09 -0.48 26.17
C GLN A 30 8.74 -1.80 25.72
N THR A 31 8.77 -2.82 26.57
CA THR A 31 9.24 -4.16 26.19
C THR A 31 8.41 -4.75 25.05
N ILE A 32 7.09 -4.61 25.08
CA ILE A 32 6.22 -5.07 23.98
C ILE A 32 6.56 -4.34 22.68
N LEU A 33 6.70 -3.01 22.72
CA LEU A 33 7.09 -2.21 21.55
C LEU A 33 8.45 -2.66 21.00
N ASP A 34 9.44 -2.87 21.87
CA ASP A 34 10.77 -3.34 21.48
C ASP A 34 10.72 -4.74 20.84
N CYS A 35 9.88 -5.65 21.35
CA CYS A 35 9.65 -6.96 20.76
C CYS A 35 8.88 -6.92 19.43
N LEU A 36 7.99 -5.94 19.25
CA LEU A 36 7.24 -5.76 18.00
C LEU A 36 8.08 -5.06 16.92
N LYS A 37 9.06 -4.25 17.29
CA LYS A 37 9.90 -3.48 16.36
C LYS A 37 10.79 -4.39 15.50
N PHE A 38 10.90 -4.06 14.21
CA PHE A 38 11.93 -4.62 13.33
C PHE A 38 12.56 -3.51 12.49
N SER A 39 13.83 -3.71 12.11
CA SER A 39 14.70 -2.64 11.56
C SER A 39 14.22 -2.04 10.24
N SER A 40 13.39 -2.73 9.48
CA SER A 40 12.93 -2.33 8.15
C SER A 40 11.45 -1.91 8.12
N MET A 41 10.89 -1.45 9.24
CA MET A 41 9.46 -1.07 9.32
C MET A 41 9.10 0.11 8.40
N THR A 42 9.97 1.12 8.24
CA THR A 42 9.69 2.33 7.45
C THR A 42 10.38 2.36 6.09
N ASN A 43 11.43 1.57 5.89
CA ASN A 43 12.31 1.63 4.70
C ASN A 43 11.54 1.64 3.38
N ARG A 44 10.54 0.75 3.24
CA ARG A 44 9.80 0.66 1.98
C ARG A 44 9.01 1.93 1.68
N PHE A 45 8.41 2.55 2.69
CA PHE A 45 7.66 3.80 2.51
C PHE A 45 8.55 4.95 2.04
N GLU A 46 9.76 5.04 2.62
CA GLU A 46 10.76 6.04 2.28
C GLU A 46 11.28 5.83 0.84
N ASP A 47 11.48 4.58 0.40
CA ASP A 47 11.98 4.22 -0.93
C ASP A 47 10.96 4.41 -2.07
N ILE A 48 9.66 4.59 -1.78
CA ILE A 48 8.66 4.82 -2.83
C ILE A 48 8.84 6.24 -3.39
N GLU A 49 9.04 6.34 -4.71
CA GLU A 49 9.10 7.61 -5.44
C GLU A 49 7.85 8.47 -5.17
N GLU A 50 8.05 9.78 -5.00
CA GLU A 50 6.94 10.72 -4.85
C GLU A 50 6.11 10.79 -6.13
N ALA A 51 4.78 10.84 -5.97
CA ALA A 51 3.90 11.07 -7.10
C ALA A 51 4.22 12.42 -7.76
N HIS A 52 4.21 12.46 -9.09
CA HIS A 52 4.26 13.73 -9.79
C HIS A 52 3.05 14.57 -9.37
N ARG A 53 3.25 15.84 -9.00
CA ARG A 53 2.24 16.71 -8.32
C ARG A 53 0.85 16.77 -8.97
N LYS A 54 0.72 16.36 -10.23
CA LYS A 54 -0.53 16.39 -11.00
C LYS A 54 -1.17 15.01 -11.23
N THR A 55 -0.45 13.89 -11.08
CA THR A 55 -0.86 12.59 -11.64
C THR A 55 -1.89 11.80 -10.81
N PHE A 56 -2.29 12.29 -9.62
CA PHE A 56 -3.32 11.62 -8.80
C PHE A 56 -4.40 12.57 -8.23
N ASN A 57 -4.36 13.86 -8.56
CA ASN A 57 -5.36 14.82 -8.04
C ASN A 57 -6.79 14.43 -8.41
N TRP A 58 -6.95 13.74 -9.54
CA TRP A 58 -8.23 13.23 -10.01
C TRP A 58 -8.93 12.34 -8.98
N ILE A 59 -8.24 11.71 -8.02
CA ILE A 59 -8.90 10.85 -7.02
C ILE A 59 -9.79 11.67 -6.05
N PHE A 60 -9.45 12.94 -5.85
CA PHE A 60 -10.17 13.86 -4.96
C PHE A 60 -11.09 14.83 -5.71
N GLU A 61 -11.04 14.84 -7.03
CA GLU A 61 -11.87 15.74 -7.83
C GLU A 61 -13.34 15.29 -7.85
N ASP A 62 -14.25 16.27 -7.90
CA ASP A 62 -15.68 16.08 -7.69
C ASP A 62 -16.43 15.32 -8.82
N ARG A 63 -17.60 14.76 -8.49
CA ARG A 63 -18.42 13.76 -9.22
C ARG A 63 -18.98 14.15 -10.60
N LYS A 64 -18.38 15.07 -11.35
CA LYS A 64 -18.98 15.64 -12.58
C LYS A 64 -18.87 14.75 -13.82
N GLU A 65 -18.00 13.74 -13.84
CA GLU A 65 -17.87 12.80 -14.96
C GLU A 65 -18.03 11.35 -14.50
N LYS A 66 -18.58 10.48 -15.36
CA LYS A 66 -18.61 9.03 -15.15
C LYS A 66 -17.18 8.51 -15.12
N ARG A 67 -16.62 8.35 -13.93
CA ARG A 67 -15.31 7.72 -13.77
C ARG A 67 -15.45 6.19 -13.77
N PRO A 68 -14.46 5.44 -14.27
CA PRO A 68 -14.52 3.99 -14.29
C PRO A 68 -14.10 3.36 -12.93
N PHE A 69 -14.21 4.12 -11.83
CA PHE A 69 -13.88 3.68 -10.48
C PHE A 69 -14.86 4.26 -9.47
N ASP A 70 -14.95 3.60 -8.31
CA ASP A 70 -15.82 4.02 -7.21
C ASP A 70 -15.26 5.26 -6.50
N ASP A 71 -16.14 6.10 -5.95
CA ASP A 71 -15.75 7.36 -5.31
C ASP A 71 -14.96 7.12 -4.01
N PHE A 72 -13.64 7.37 -4.05
CA PHE A 72 -12.75 7.26 -2.89
C PHE A 72 -13.15 8.21 -1.76
N VAL A 73 -13.43 9.49 -2.08
CA VAL A 73 -13.76 10.49 -1.06
C VAL A 73 -15.10 10.15 -0.42
N GLY A 74 -16.10 9.81 -1.24
CA GLY A 74 -17.39 9.35 -0.74
C GLY A 74 -17.30 8.11 0.15
N TRP A 75 -16.41 7.16 -0.18
CA TRP A 75 -16.13 6.02 0.69
C TRP A 75 -15.39 6.43 1.97
N ALA A 76 -14.38 7.30 1.89
CA ALA A 76 -13.61 7.75 3.04
C ALA A 76 -14.49 8.49 4.06
N GLU A 77 -15.43 9.31 3.59
CA GLU A 77 -16.37 10.06 4.42
C GLU A 77 -17.54 9.20 4.95
N ASN A 78 -18.17 8.39 4.09
CA ASN A 78 -19.46 7.77 4.39
C ASN A 78 -19.51 6.26 4.18
N GLY A 79 -18.49 5.69 3.55
CA GLY A 79 -18.36 4.25 3.30
C GLY A 79 -18.00 3.45 4.55
N LYS A 80 -17.73 2.16 4.35
CA LYS A 80 -17.34 1.20 5.39
C LYS A 80 -16.40 0.13 4.83
N GLY A 81 -15.70 -0.58 5.72
CA GLY A 81 -14.88 -1.73 5.36
C GLY A 81 -13.70 -1.35 4.46
N VAL A 82 -13.60 -1.98 3.30
CA VAL A 82 -12.43 -1.94 2.41
C VAL A 82 -12.68 -1.05 1.20
N TYR A 83 -11.66 -0.26 0.83
CA TYR A 83 -11.48 0.31 -0.51
C TYR A 83 -10.29 -0.37 -1.19
N TRP A 84 -10.50 -0.93 -2.37
CA TRP A 84 -9.48 -1.74 -3.04
C TRP A 84 -8.84 -1.02 -4.23
N VAL A 85 -7.54 -0.77 -4.15
CA VAL A 85 -6.72 -0.22 -5.23
C VAL A 85 -6.07 -1.37 -5.99
N THR A 86 -6.57 -1.67 -7.18
CA THR A 86 -6.08 -2.78 -8.01
C THR A 86 -5.42 -2.31 -9.30
N GLY A 87 -4.40 -3.04 -9.75
CA GLY A 87 -3.65 -2.64 -10.94
C GLY A 87 -2.56 -3.62 -11.32
N LYS A 88 -2.18 -3.58 -12.61
CA LYS A 88 -1.06 -4.36 -13.14
C LYS A 88 0.25 -4.02 -12.40
N ALA A 89 1.22 -4.93 -12.48
CA ALA A 89 2.57 -4.62 -12.02
C ALA A 89 3.10 -3.37 -12.74
N GLY A 90 3.82 -2.51 -12.01
CA GLY A 90 4.35 -1.26 -12.56
C GLY A 90 3.32 -0.18 -12.89
N SER A 91 2.04 -0.31 -12.51
CA SER A 91 1.01 0.71 -12.77
C SER A 91 1.03 1.91 -11.82
N GLY A 92 1.93 1.93 -10.82
CA GLY A 92 2.04 3.01 -9.84
C GLY A 92 1.20 2.85 -8.57
N LYS A 93 0.78 1.63 -8.20
CA LYS A 93 -0.04 1.39 -6.99
C LYS A 93 0.62 1.89 -5.71
N SER A 94 1.87 1.51 -5.46
CA SER A 94 2.62 1.96 -4.28
C SER A 94 2.77 3.49 -4.23
N THR A 95 3.00 4.12 -5.37
CA THR A 95 3.05 5.58 -5.50
C THR A 95 1.70 6.22 -5.16
N LEU A 96 0.58 5.64 -5.62
CA LEU A 96 -0.77 6.09 -5.23
C LEU A 96 -1.04 5.85 -3.74
N MET A 97 -0.67 4.70 -3.19
CA MET A 97 -0.87 4.40 -1.77
C MET A 97 -0.10 5.38 -0.87
N LYS A 98 1.15 5.68 -1.22
CA LYS A 98 1.94 6.72 -0.54
C LYS A 98 1.28 8.09 -0.65
N TYR A 99 0.84 8.46 -1.86
CA TYR A 99 0.12 9.70 -2.09
C TYR A 99 -1.15 9.81 -1.22
N LEU A 100 -1.96 8.76 -1.13
CA LEU A 100 -3.14 8.74 -0.27
C LEU A 100 -2.80 8.84 1.21
N ASN A 101 -1.68 8.25 1.64
CA ASN A 101 -1.23 8.29 3.02
C ASN A 101 -0.76 9.70 3.45
N GLU A 102 -0.11 10.43 2.54
CA GLU A 102 0.50 11.74 2.83
C GLU A 102 -0.43 12.93 2.50
N ASP A 103 -1.39 12.77 1.57
CA ASP A 103 -2.25 13.87 1.16
C ASP A 103 -3.28 14.23 2.25
N PRO A 104 -3.32 15.50 2.72
CA PRO A 104 -4.24 15.93 3.77
C PRO A 104 -5.71 15.65 3.47
N ARG A 105 -6.12 15.65 2.20
CA ARG A 105 -7.51 15.42 1.82
C ARG A 105 -8.01 14.03 2.17
N THR A 106 -7.12 13.03 2.22
CA THR A 106 -7.48 11.69 2.72
C THR A 106 -7.81 11.75 4.21
N ARG A 107 -6.96 12.42 5.00
CA ARG A 107 -7.19 12.62 6.43
C ARG A 107 -8.47 13.41 6.67
N ASP A 108 -8.66 14.53 5.99
CA ASP A 108 -9.87 15.37 6.12
C ASP A 108 -11.15 14.56 5.85
N ALA A 109 -11.14 13.72 4.82
CA ALA A 109 -12.27 12.85 4.48
C ALA A 109 -12.53 11.78 5.56
N LEU A 110 -11.48 11.18 6.11
CA LEU A 110 -11.58 10.19 7.19
C LEU A 110 -11.97 10.84 8.53
N GLU A 111 -11.56 12.08 8.79
CA GLU A 111 -11.96 12.84 9.98
C GLU A 111 -13.46 13.15 9.96
N LYS A 112 -14.05 13.41 8.80
CA LYS A 112 -15.51 13.51 8.66
C LYS A 112 -16.22 12.20 9.02
N TRP A 113 -15.64 11.06 8.66
CA TRP A 113 -16.16 9.75 9.10
C TRP A 113 -16.00 9.54 10.60
N ALA A 114 -14.89 10.00 11.18
CA ALA A 114 -14.61 9.86 12.60
C ALA A 114 -15.52 10.73 13.48
N GLY A 115 -15.92 11.91 12.99
CA GLY A 115 -16.72 12.86 13.75
C GLY A 115 -15.93 13.33 14.97
N ASP A 116 -16.52 13.21 16.17
CA ASP A 116 -15.88 13.61 17.43
C ASP A 116 -14.92 12.54 18.00
N VAL A 117 -14.83 11.38 17.37
CA VAL A 117 -13.97 10.26 17.82
C VAL A 117 -12.54 10.45 17.28
N PRO A 118 -11.49 10.21 18.08
CA PRO A 118 -10.11 10.31 17.60
C PRO A 118 -9.83 9.39 16.40
N LEU A 119 -9.29 9.95 15.32
CA LEU A 119 -8.80 9.20 14.15
C LEU A 119 -7.33 8.82 14.34
N ARG A 120 -7.02 7.54 14.10
CA ARG A 120 -5.66 7.02 13.94
C ARG A 120 -5.48 6.47 12.53
N MET A 121 -4.32 6.74 11.94
CA MET A 121 -3.99 6.34 10.58
C MET A 121 -2.67 5.60 10.61
N ILE A 122 -2.69 4.32 10.28
CA ILE A 122 -1.49 3.49 10.20
C ILE A 122 -1.34 2.95 8.79
N SER A 123 -0.09 2.73 8.37
CA SER A 123 0.21 2.18 7.06
C SER A 123 1.26 1.07 7.12
N PHE A 124 1.13 0.09 6.22
CA PHE A 124 2.10 -0.97 6.02
C PHE A 124 2.34 -1.17 4.52
N TYR A 125 3.60 -1.31 4.12
CA TYR A 125 3.98 -1.51 2.72
C TYR A 125 4.76 -2.81 2.61
N PHE A 126 4.17 -3.79 1.91
CA PHE A 126 4.90 -4.99 1.55
C PHE A 126 6.03 -4.65 0.58
N TRP A 127 7.08 -5.46 0.64
CA TRP A 127 8.18 -5.37 -0.31
C TRP A 127 8.79 -6.74 -0.55
N SER A 128 8.55 -7.31 -1.73
CA SER A 128 9.05 -8.65 -2.10
C SER A 128 10.58 -8.74 -2.03
N SER A 129 11.27 -7.69 -2.48
CA SER A 129 12.73 -7.58 -2.44
C SER A 129 13.27 -7.00 -1.12
N GLY A 130 12.39 -6.81 -0.13
CA GLY A 130 12.75 -6.32 1.19
C GLY A 130 13.23 -7.42 2.14
N SER A 131 13.30 -7.09 3.43
CA SER A 131 13.62 -8.08 4.46
C SER A 131 12.53 -9.15 4.56
N MET A 132 12.87 -10.32 5.12
CA MET A 132 11.89 -11.39 5.37
C MET A 132 10.66 -10.89 6.16
N MET A 133 10.86 -9.91 7.05
CA MET A 133 9.76 -9.28 7.79
C MET A 133 8.83 -8.48 6.87
N GLN A 134 9.36 -7.69 5.93
CA GLN A 134 8.57 -6.86 5.01
C GLN A 134 7.71 -7.66 4.03
N ARG A 135 8.04 -8.94 3.83
CA ARG A 135 7.29 -9.86 2.96
C ARG A 135 6.60 -10.98 3.76
N SER A 136 6.31 -10.77 5.05
CA SER A 136 5.67 -11.79 5.89
C SER A 136 4.39 -11.31 6.57
N ARG A 137 3.47 -12.26 6.79
CA ARG A 137 2.28 -12.09 7.65
C ARG A 137 2.65 -11.60 9.05
N LYS A 138 3.77 -12.11 9.59
CA LYS A 138 4.30 -11.73 10.90
C LYS A 138 4.68 -10.23 10.90
N GLY A 139 5.38 -9.77 9.88
CA GLY A 139 5.73 -8.36 9.73
C GLY A 139 4.53 -7.43 9.58
N LEU A 140 3.50 -7.84 8.82
CA LEU A 140 2.25 -7.06 8.72
C LEU A 140 1.63 -6.85 10.10
N LEU A 141 1.40 -7.93 10.85
CA LEU A 141 0.76 -7.85 12.16
C LEU A 141 1.63 -7.07 13.16
N GLN A 142 2.94 -7.29 13.16
CA GLN A 142 3.87 -6.52 13.99
C GLN A 142 3.84 -5.03 13.65
N GLY A 143 3.85 -4.66 12.36
CA GLY A 143 3.77 -3.27 11.91
C GLY A 143 2.49 -2.59 12.37
N ILE A 144 1.34 -3.25 12.18
CA ILE A 144 0.03 -2.74 12.62
C ILE A 144 0.01 -2.53 14.13
N LEU A 145 0.36 -3.57 14.90
CA LEU A 145 0.30 -3.56 16.37
C LEU A 145 1.32 -2.61 16.99
N HIS A 146 2.51 -2.50 16.40
CA HIS A 146 3.54 -1.56 16.86
C HIS A 146 3.08 -0.12 16.65
N ASN A 147 2.63 0.24 15.44
CA ASN A 147 2.25 1.61 15.11
C ASN A 147 1.05 2.07 15.93
N ILE A 148 0.04 1.21 16.12
CA ILE A 148 -1.12 1.59 16.93
C ILE A 148 -0.79 1.74 18.41
N LEU A 149 0.16 0.96 18.95
CA LEU A 149 0.61 1.11 20.35
C LEU A 149 1.47 2.35 20.59
N LEU A 150 2.12 2.87 19.54
CA LEU A 150 2.81 4.17 19.62
C LEU A 150 1.79 5.32 19.71
N GLU A 151 0.69 5.23 18.98
CA GLU A 151 -0.34 6.27 18.95
C GLU A 151 -1.34 6.16 20.11
N GLU A 152 -1.69 4.94 20.54
CA GLU A 152 -2.58 4.67 21.67
C GLU A 152 -1.95 3.71 22.68
N PRO A 153 -1.20 4.25 23.65
CA PRO A 153 -0.55 3.44 24.67
C PRO A 153 -1.52 2.64 25.55
N GLU A 154 -2.76 3.13 25.71
CA GLU A 154 -3.81 2.50 26.51
C GLU A 154 -4.28 1.15 25.93
N LEU A 155 -4.02 0.89 24.65
CA LEU A 155 -4.34 -0.39 24.03
C LEU A 155 -3.42 -1.51 24.49
N SER A 156 -2.22 -1.23 25.01
CA SER A 156 -1.22 -2.25 25.39
C SER A 156 -1.80 -3.37 26.28
N PRO A 157 -2.45 -3.07 27.42
CA PRO A 157 -3.07 -4.11 28.26
C PRO A 157 -4.26 -4.83 27.61
N ILE A 158 -4.91 -4.22 26.62
CA ILE A 158 -6.05 -4.80 25.89
C ILE A 158 -5.55 -5.79 24.84
N LEU A 159 -4.53 -5.41 24.07
CA LEU A 159 -3.98 -6.23 23.00
C LEU A 159 -3.14 -7.39 23.56
N PHE A 160 -2.43 -7.15 24.66
CA PHE A 160 -1.49 -8.10 25.27
C PHE A 160 -1.77 -8.35 26.76
N PRO A 161 -2.99 -8.81 27.13
CA PRO A 161 -3.38 -8.93 28.54
C PRO A 161 -2.50 -9.89 29.34
N HIS A 162 -1.92 -10.90 28.69
CA HIS A 162 -1.01 -11.84 29.34
C HIS A 162 0.33 -11.21 29.71
N GLN A 163 0.85 -10.28 28.90
CA GLN A 163 2.08 -9.54 29.18
C GLN A 163 1.88 -8.49 30.28
N HIS A 164 0.64 -8.07 30.55
CA HIS A 164 0.29 -7.16 31.63
C HIS A 164 -0.19 -7.88 32.91
N GLY A 165 -0.18 -9.22 32.93
CA GLY A 165 -0.59 -10.03 34.07
C GLY A 165 0.50 -10.23 35.14
N ASN A 166 0.17 -10.99 36.19
CA ASN A 166 1.06 -11.21 37.35
C ASN A 166 2.39 -11.93 37.03
N ARG A 167 2.50 -12.59 35.88
CA ARG A 167 3.70 -13.31 35.42
C ARG A 167 3.89 -13.05 33.92
N PRO A 168 4.44 -11.88 33.54
CA PRO A 168 4.71 -11.59 32.14
C PRO A 168 5.73 -12.59 31.59
N MET A 169 5.45 -13.12 30.40
CA MET A 169 6.36 -14.04 29.71
C MET A 169 6.69 -13.46 28.33
N PHE A 170 7.97 -13.19 28.12
CA PHE A 170 8.52 -12.63 26.88
C PHE A 170 9.43 -13.61 26.14
N GLU A 171 9.65 -14.81 26.68
CA GLU A 171 10.35 -15.88 25.97
C GLU A 171 9.58 -16.24 24.70
N GLU A 172 10.26 -16.21 23.55
CA GLU A 172 9.68 -16.45 22.22
C GLU A 172 8.54 -15.49 21.81
N PHE A 173 8.38 -14.38 22.52
CA PHE A 173 7.37 -13.36 22.22
C PHE A 173 7.89 -12.34 21.18
N PRO A 174 7.04 -11.89 20.24
CA PRO A 174 5.69 -12.38 19.96
C PRO A 174 5.71 -13.59 19.01
N SER A 175 4.93 -14.61 19.37
CA SER A 175 4.62 -15.71 18.44
C SER A 175 3.60 -15.25 17.39
N HIS A 176 3.44 -16.02 16.30
CA HIS A 176 2.40 -15.72 15.30
C HIS A 176 0.99 -15.74 15.92
N ASN A 177 0.74 -16.63 16.89
CA ASN A 177 -0.56 -16.70 17.55
C ASN A 177 -0.82 -15.50 18.48
N ASP A 178 0.22 -14.99 19.15
CA ASP A 178 0.11 -13.76 19.95
C ASP A 178 -0.31 -12.58 19.08
N LEU A 179 0.31 -12.44 17.91
CA LEU A 179 -0.01 -11.38 16.95
C LEU A 179 -1.44 -11.50 16.41
N LYS A 180 -1.87 -12.71 16.02
CA LYS A 180 -3.25 -12.92 15.55
C LYS A 180 -4.27 -12.61 16.63
N ARG A 181 -3.99 -13.02 17.88
CA ARG A 181 -4.87 -12.73 19.03
C ARG A 181 -4.92 -11.23 19.33
N ALA A 182 -3.77 -10.58 19.39
CA ALA A 182 -3.68 -9.13 19.61
C ALA A 182 -4.40 -8.35 18.50
N TYR A 183 -4.30 -8.78 17.24
CA TYR A 183 -5.06 -8.18 16.14
C TYR A 183 -6.57 -8.36 16.30
N ARG A 184 -7.04 -9.55 16.71
CA ARG A 184 -8.48 -9.73 17.01
C ARG A 184 -8.93 -8.82 18.14
N HIS A 185 -8.15 -8.74 19.22
CA HIS A 185 -8.44 -7.81 20.32
C HIS A 185 -8.50 -6.36 19.81
N LEU A 186 -7.59 -5.94 18.93
CA LEU A 186 -7.63 -4.60 18.33
C LEU A 186 -8.92 -4.34 17.56
N VAL A 187 -9.39 -5.33 16.79
CA VAL A 187 -10.61 -5.21 15.99
C VAL A 187 -11.87 -5.18 16.87
N GLU A 188 -11.88 -5.95 17.96
CA GLU A 188 -13.03 -6.18 18.83
C GLU A 188 -13.10 -5.21 20.02
N GLN A 189 -12.02 -4.50 20.33
CA GLN A 189 -11.97 -3.60 21.48
C GLN A 189 -12.98 -2.45 21.36
N THR A 190 -13.57 -2.10 22.50
CA THR A 190 -14.51 -0.98 22.66
C THR A 190 -14.14 -0.09 23.85
N ALA A 191 -12.99 -0.35 24.48
CA ALA A 191 -12.57 0.33 25.70
C ALA A 191 -11.90 1.67 25.40
N VAL A 192 -11.21 1.78 24.25
CA VAL A 192 -10.60 3.01 23.75
C VAL A 192 -11.41 3.47 22.55
N ASP A 193 -12.05 4.63 22.68
CA ASP A 193 -12.85 5.20 21.60
C ASP A 193 -11.94 5.74 20.49
N MET A 194 -12.04 5.13 19.31
CA MET A 194 -11.15 5.37 18.18
C MET A 194 -11.82 5.02 16.86
N ARG A 195 -11.51 5.78 15.82
CA ARG A 195 -11.54 5.31 14.44
C ARG A 195 -10.15 4.99 13.91
N LEU A 196 -9.99 3.83 13.31
CA LEU A 196 -8.73 3.37 12.76
C LEU A 196 -8.83 3.24 11.24
N ALA A 197 -7.98 3.97 10.53
CA ALA A 197 -7.77 3.76 9.10
C ALA A 197 -6.44 3.04 8.88
N ILE A 198 -6.47 1.94 8.13
CA ILE A 198 -5.31 1.10 7.85
C ILE A 198 -5.06 1.09 6.34
N LEU A 199 -3.88 1.56 5.92
CA LEU A 199 -3.45 1.50 4.53
C LEU A 199 -2.45 0.35 4.36
N ILE A 200 -2.74 -0.61 3.48
CA ILE A 200 -1.84 -1.74 3.21
C ILE A 200 -1.53 -1.81 1.71
N ASP A 201 -0.28 -1.58 1.35
CA ASP A 201 0.19 -1.68 -0.03
C ASP A 201 0.82 -3.04 -0.32
N GLY A 202 0.45 -3.65 -1.45
CA GLY A 202 1.11 -4.84 -1.97
C GLY A 202 0.69 -6.15 -1.31
N LEU A 203 -0.62 -6.39 -1.11
CA LEU A 203 -1.10 -7.67 -0.56
C LEU A 203 -0.67 -8.90 -1.37
N ASP A 204 -0.29 -8.74 -2.65
CA ASP A 204 0.26 -9.81 -3.50
C ASP A 204 1.77 -10.05 -3.34
N GLU A 205 2.48 -9.24 -2.56
CA GLU A 205 3.95 -9.22 -2.48
C GLU A 205 4.54 -9.99 -1.27
N TYR A 206 3.73 -10.64 -0.44
CA TYR A 206 4.26 -11.46 0.64
C TYR A 206 4.70 -12.85 0.18
N ASP A 207 5.68 -13.43 0.87
CA ASP A 207 6.20 -14.77 0.60
C ASP A 207 5.07 -15.80 0.79
N THR A 208 4.73 -16.48 -0.30
CA THR A 208 3.85 -17.65 -0.32
C THR A 208 4.52 -18.77 -1.10
N GLU A 209 4.58 -19.95 -0.51
CA GLU A 209 5.02 -21.17 -1.19
C GLU A 209 3.89 -21.76 -2.04
N THR A 210 2.62 -21.47 -1.71
CA THR A 210 1.44 -21.94 -2.44
C THR A 210 0.34 -20.89 -2.60
N ASP A 211 -0.51 -21.01 -3.62
CA ASP A 211 -1.67 -20.12 -3.83
C ASP A 211 -2.68 -20.16 -2.67
N LYS A 212 -2.77 -21.30 -1.97
CA LYS A 212 -3.62 -21.45 -0.79
C LYS A 212 -3.19 -20.51 0.35
N GLU A 213 -1.89 -20.24 0.47
CA GLU A 213 -1.35 -19.31 1.45
C GLU A 213 -1.63 -17.86 1.09
N ARG A 214 -1.83 -17.51 -0.20
CA ARG A 214 -2.23 -16.15 -0.66
C ARG A 214 -3.60 -15.72 -0.11
N SER A 215 -4.49 -16.68 0.10
CA SER A 215 -5.81 -16.42 0.70
C SER A 215 -5.75 -16.21 2.22
N GLU A 216 -4.64 -16.55 2.89
CA GLU A 216 -4.57 -16.40 4.34
C GLU A 216 -4.48 -14.95 4.79
N ILE A 217 -3.90 -14.06 3.98
CA ILE A 217 -3.82 -12.64 4.35
C ILE A 217 -5.21 -12.01 4.43
N THR A 218 -6.10 -12.35 3.49
CA THR A 218 -7.47 -11.84 3.49
C THR A 218 -8.25 -12.43 4.64
N GLN A 219 -8.02 -13.71 5.00
CA GLN A 219 -8.59 -14.32 6.21
C GLN A 219 -8.12 -13.63 7.49
N ILE A 220 -6.82 -13.32 7.61
CA ILE A 220 -6.27 -12.59 8.76
C ILE A 220 -6.94 -11.22 8.92
N LEU A 221 -7.12 -10.48 7.82
CA LEU A 221 -7.67 -9.13 7.82
C LEU A 221 -9.21 -9.09 7.88
N SER A 222 -9.88 -10.19 7.51
CA SER A 222 -11.34 -10.27 7.41
C SER A 222 -12.14 -9.80 8.63
N PRO A 223 -11.70 -9.97 9.89
CA PRO A 223 -12.45 -9.46 11.04
C PRO A 223 -12.67 -7.94 10.96
N ALA A 224 -11.70 -7.19 10.42
CA ALA A 224 -11.80 -5.75 10.31
C ALA A 224 -12.73 -5.28 9.19
N PHE A 225 -13.00 -6.11 8.17
CA PHE A 225 -13.82 -5.71 7.01
C PHE A 225 -15.26 -5.37 7.39
N SER A 226 -15.76 -5.93 8.50
CA SER A 226 -17.11 -5.69 9.02
C SER A 226 -17.15 -4.69 10.17
N SER A 227 -16.00 -4.20 10.64
CA SER A 227 -15.95 -3.26 11.77
C SER A 227 -16.45 -1.88 11.36
N ALA A 228 -17.29 -1.27 12.20
CA ALA A 228 -17.73 0.11 12.01
C ALA A 228 -16.64 1.13 12.38
N ASN A 229 -15.65 0.70 13.18
CA ASN A 229 -14.58 1.56 13.69
C ASN A 229 -13.30 1.46 12.86
N ILE A 230 -13.25 0.55 11.87
CA ILE A 230 -12.07 0.34 11.05
C ILE A 230 -12.42 0.53 9.57
N LYS A 231 -11.60 1.31 8.88
CA LYS A 231 -11.56 1.39 7.42
C LYS A 231 -10.20 0.92 6.91
N MET A 232 -10.22 0.28 5.74
CA MET A 232 -9.00 -0.22 5.11
C MET A 232 -8.88 0.26 3.67
N VAL A 233 -7.71 0.76 3.30
CA VAL A 233 -7.33 0.93 1.89
C VAL A 233 -6.31 -0.16 1.58
N LEU A 234 -6.68 -1.09 0.70
CA LEU A 234 -5.86 -2.25 0.38
C LEU A 234 -5.40 -2.14 -1.07
N SER A 235 -4.14 -2.43 -1.35
CA SER A 235 -3.59 -2.47 -2.70
C SER A 235 -3.13 -3.88 -3.08
N SER A 236 -3.44 -4.31 -4.30
CA SER A 236 -2.91 -5.57 -4.86
C SER A 236 -2.96 -5.63 -6.38
N ARG A 237 -2.36 -6.66 -6.97
CA ARG A 237 -2.70 -7.10 -8.34
C ARG A 237 -4.13 -7.70 -8.38
N PRO A 238 -4.79 -7.70 -9.56
CA PRO A 238 -6.08 -8.36 -9.76
C PRO A 238 -5.92 -9.88 -9.89
N LEU A 239 -5.36 -10.53 -8.86
CA LEU A 239 -5.29 -11.99 -8.78
C LEU A 239 -6.67 -12.55 -8.39
N PRO A 240 -7.01 -13.79 -8.80
CA PRO A 240 -8.33 -14.38 -8.55
C PRO A 240 -8.76 -14.30 -7.08
N GLU A 241 -7.86 -14.56 -6.14
CA GLU A 241 -8.15 -14.59 -4.70
C GLU A 241 -8.59 -13.21 -4.18
N PHE A 242 -8.00 -12.14 -4.72
CA PHE A 242 -8.34 -10.77 -4.35
C PHE A 242 -9.59 -10.27 -5.10
N GLU A 243 -9.77 -10.65 -6.36
CA GLU A 243 -11.03 -10.36 -7.08
C GLU A 243 -12.21 -11.05 -6.39
N ASP A 244 -12.08 -12.31 -5.97
CA ASP A 244 -13.13 -13.03 -5.25
C ASP A 244 -13.45 -12.34 -3.92
N CYS A 245 -12.42 -12.00 -3.14
CA CYS A 245 -12.58 -11.40 -1.81
C CYS A 245 -13.11 -9.95 -1.85
N PHE A 246 -12.65 -9.14 -2.81
CA PHE A 246 -12.94 -7.70 -2.89
C PHE A 246 -13.89 -7.34 -4.04
N SER A 247 -14.52 -8.33 -4.67
CA SER A 247 -15.43 -8.15 -5.82
C SER A 247 -16.50 -7.08 -5.57
N ILE A 248 -17.09 -7.10 -4.36
CA ILE A 248 -18.17 -6.21 -3.90
C ILE A 248 -17.67 -4.92 -3.22
N CYS A 249 -16.36 -4.80 -2.97
CA CYS A 249 -15.80 -3.61 -2.35
C CYS A 249 -15.69 -2.49 -3.38
N PRO A 250 -15.86 -1.22 -2.96
CA PRO A 250 -15.50 -0.08 -3.79
C PRO A 250 -14.05 -0.21 -4.24
N LYS A 251 -13.79 -0.03 -5.53
CA LYS A 251 -12.46 -0.27 -6.11
C LYS A 251 -12.05 0.72 -7.18
N LEU A 252 -10.73 0.83 -7.27
CA LEU A 252 -10.03 1.63 -8.25
C LEU A 252 -9.11 0.76 -9.09
N ARG A 253 -9.35 0.72 -10.40
CA ARG A 253 -8.47 0.02 -11.35
C ARG A 253 -7.44 0.99 -11.92
N LEU A 254 -6.30 1.13 -11.25
CA LEU A 254 -5.32 2.18 -11.54
C LEU A 254 -4.82 2.17 -12.99
N HIS A 255 -4.54 0.99 -13.52
CA HIS A 255 -4.07 0.81 -14.91
C HIS A 255 -5.07 1.28 -15.99
N GLN A 256 -6.32 1.55 -15.63
CA GLN A 256 -7.33 2.11 -16.55
C GLN A 256 -7.38 3.65 -16.50
N LEU A 257 -6.79 4.26 -15.48
CA LEU A 257 -6.85 5.70 -15.22
C LEU A 257 -5.59 6.44 -15.65
N THR A 258 -4.50 5.70 -15.75
CA THR A 258 -3.18 6.26 -15.98
C THR A 258 -2.98 6.80 -17.39
N GLU A 259 -3.88 6.59 -18.36
CA GLU A 259 -3.67 7.05 -19.74
C GLU A 259 -3.49 8.58 -19.84
N LYS A 260 -4.37 9.36 -19.19
CA LYS A 260 -4.27 10.83 -19.15
C LYS A 260 -3.03 11.29 -18.38
N ASP A 261 -2.73 10.63 -17.26
CA ASP A 261 -1.56 10.95 -16.42
C ASP A 261 -0.25 10.64 -17.15
N ILE A 262 -0.18 9.52 -17.86
CA ILE A 262 0.92 9.14 -18.73
C ILE A 262 1.06 10.19 -19.83
N ALA A 263 -0.03 10.61 -20.47
CA ALA A 263 -0.01 11.68 -21.46
C ALA A 263 0.60 12.98 -20.91
N SER A 264 0.18 13.39 -19.71
CA SER A 264 0.70 14.59 -19.05
C SER A 264 2.18 14.43 -18.69
N TYR A 265 2.57 13.31 -18.07
CA TYR A 265 3.95 13.04 -17.67
C TYR A 265 4.90 13.00 -18.87
N VAL A 266 4.53 12.26 -19.93
CA VAL A 266 5.31 12.16 -21.16
C VAL A 266 5.44 13.53 -21.83
N SER A 267 4.33 14.27 -21.92
CA SER A 267 4.33 15.61 -22.52
C SER A 267 5.21 16.57 -21.71
N ASP A 268 5.01 16.67 -20.40
CA ASP A 268 5.77 17.58 -19.52
C ASP A 268 7.26 17.24 -19.54
N THR A 269 7.61 15.95 -19.50
CA THR A 269 9.00 15.50 -19.45
C THR A 269 9.71 15.65 -20.80
N ILE A 270 9.13 15.12 -21.88
CA ILE A 270 9.77 15.12 -23.21
C ILE A 270 9.74 16.51 -23.84
N ARG A 271 8.62 17.24 -23.79
CA ARG A 271 8.52 18.58 -24.42
C ARG A 271 9.27 19.67 -23.67
N SER A 272 9.67 19.43 -22.42
CA SER A 272 10.56 20.36 -21.72
C SER A 272 11.96 20.41 -22.36
N HIS A 273 12.38 19.37 -23.07
CA HIS A 273 13.70 19.27 -23.67
C HIS A 273 13.86 20.19 -24.90
N SER A 274 14.96 20.97 -24.95
CA SER A 274 15.20 21.98 -25.99
C SER A 274 15.25 21.39 -27.41
N HIS A 275 15.90 20.24 -27.59
CA HIS A 275 15.94 19.55 -28.89
C HIS A 275 14.56 19.06 -29.34
N MET A 276 13.72 18.59 -28.40
CA MET A 276 12.35 18.18 -28.72
C MET A 276 11.53 19.35 -29.25
N LYS A 277 11.65 20.54 -28.65
CA LYS A 277 10.97 21.75 -29.13
C LYS A 277 11.34 22.08 -30.58
N ARG A 278 12.62 21.96 -30.94
CA ARG A 278 13.11 22.17 -32.32
C ARG A 278 12.58 21.10 -33.28
N LEU A 279 12.45 19.85 -32.83
CA LEU A 279 11.84 18.78 -33.62
C LEU A 279 10.35 19.05 -33.82
N GLU A 280 9.62 19.50 -32.79
CA GLU A 280 8.20 19.85 -32.91
C GLU A 280 7.95 21.02 -33.87
N GLU A 281 8.87 22.01 -33.94
CA GLU A 281 8.78 23.10 -34.93
C GLU A 281 8.91 22.60 -36.38
N LYS A 282 9.73 21.57 -36.62
CA LYS A 282 10.02 21.05 -37.97
C LYS A 282 9.09 19.92 -38.39
N GLN A 283 8.76 19.04 -37.46
CA GLN A 283 8.06 17.76 -37.66
C GLN A 283 6.99 17.57 -36.56
N PRO A 284 5.97 18.44 -36.49
CA PRO A 284 4.99 18.44 -35.41
C PRO A 284 4.14 17.17 -35.36
N TRP A 285 3.79 16.62 -36.53
CA TRP A 285 2.93 15.44 -36.61
C TRP A 285 3.65 14.17 -36.15
N GLU A 286 4.92 14.02 -36.51
CA GLU A 286 5.78 12.90 -36.14
C GLU A 286 6.09 12.90 -34.64
N CYS A 287 6.34 14.09 -34.07
CA CYS A 287 6.50 14.26 -32.62
C CYS A 287 5.23 13.88 -31.87
N LYS A 288 4.06 14.33 -32.35
CA LYS A 288 2.77 13.95 -31.78
C LYS A 288 2.52 12.44 -31.90
N ARG A 289 2.86 11.83 -33.04
CA ARG A 289 2.76 10.39 -33.27
C ARG A 289 3.65 9.61 -32.29
N LEU A 290 4.87 10.06 -32.06
CA LEU A 290 5.80 9.46 -31.09
C LEU A 290 5.20 9.47 -29.67
N ILE A 291 4.71 10.61 -29.21
CA ILE A 291 4.09 10.75 -27.88
C ILE A 291 2.86 9.83 -27.77
N ASN A 292 1.98 9.83 -28.78
CA ASN A 292 0.80 8.97 -28.79
C ASN A 292 1.16 7.49 -28.80
N LYS A 293 2.24 7.10 -29.48
CA LYS A 293 2.74 5.71 -29.48
C LYS A 293 3.13 5.28 -28.07
N ILE A 294 3.83 6.13 -27.31
CA ILE A 294 4.18 5.85 -25.91
C ILE A 294 2.92 5.62 -25.07
N ILE A 295 1.93 6.52 -25.16
CA ILE A 295 0.69 6.45 -24.36
C ILE A 295 -0.06 5.14 -24.66
N ASN A 296 -0.23 4.81 -25.94
CA ASN A 296 -0.95 3.61 -26.36
C ASN A 296 -0.21 2.32 -26.00
N THR A 297 1.11 2.28 -26.17
CA THR A 297 1.91 1.10 -25.86
C THR A 297 2.04 0.85 -24.35
N ALA A 298 2.00 1.90 -23.53
CA ALA A 298 2.12 1.77 -22.09
C ALA A 298 1.07 0.85 -21.45
N ALA A 299 -0.14 0.78 -22.01
CA ALA A 299 -1.25 -0.03 -21.50
C ALA A 299 -1.47 0.11 -19.97
N GLY A 300 -1.22 1.32 -19.46
CA GLY A 300 -1.30 1.71 -18.05
C GLY A 300 -0.12 1.33 -17.15
N VAL A 301 1.01 0.87 -17.72
CA VAL A 301 2.23 0.47 -17.01
C VAL A 301 3.23 1.63 -17.00
N PHE A 302 3.26 2.38 -15.91
CA PHE A 302 4.15 3.53 -15.72
C PHE A 302 5.64 3.18 -15.75
N LEU A 303 6.04 1.95 -15.35
CA LEU A 303 7.43 1.52 -15.48
C LEU A 303 7.91 1.55 -16.93
N TRP A 304 7.09 1.05 -17.85
CA TRP A 304 7.41 1.06 -19.28
C TRP A 304 7.53 2.49 -19.80
N VAL A 305 6.63 3.38 -19.37
CA VAL A 305 6.67 4.81 -19.71
C VAL A 305 7.98 5.45 -19.21
N ASN A 306 8.39 5.18 -17.98
CA ASN A 306 9.62 5.73 -17.41
C ASN A 306 10.86 5.28 -18.22
N LEU A 307 10.92 4.00 -18.61
CA LEU A 307 11.99 3.46 -19.45
C LEU A 307 11.98 4.06 -20.86
N ALA A 308 10.81 4.16 -21.49
CA ALA A 308 10.65 4.79 -22.80
C ALA A 308 11.08 6.26 -22.77
N VAL A 309 10.62 7.04 -21.78
CA VAL A 309 10.99 8.44 -21.60
C VAL A 309 12.50 8.57 -21.35
N LYS A 310 13.11 7.72 -20.52
CA LYS A 310 14.57 7.71 -20.30
C LYS A 310 15.35 7.41 -21.59
N SER A 311 14.93 6.42 -22.36
CA SER A 311 15.54 6.07 -23.66
C SER A 311 15.47 7.26 -24.63
N LEU A 312 14.30 7.89 -24.73
CA LEU A 312 14.08 9.05 -25.60
C LEU A 312 14.87 10.28 -25.14
N LEU A 313 14.93 10.57 -23.84
CA LEU A 313 15.76 11.66 -23.29
C LEU A 313 17.25 11.44 -23.60
N SER A 314 17.72 10.19 -23.55
CA SER A 314 19.08 9.84 -23.95
C SER A 314 19.31 10.15 -25.44
N GLY A 315 18.40 9.73 -26.32
CA GLY A 315 18.46 10.07 -27.74
C GLY A 315 18.41 11.57 -28.02
N LEU A 316 17.53 12.30 -27.33
CA LEU A 316 17.41 13.76 -27.45
C LEU A 316 18.70 14.48 -27.03
N ARG A 317 19.44 13.97 -26.04
CA ARG A 317 20.76 14.50 -25.65
C ARG A 317 21.82 14.26 -26.72
N ASN A 318 21.70 13.16 -27.46
CA ASN A 318 22.56 12.84 -28.61
C ASN A 318 22.13 13.57 -29.89
N CYS A 319 21.15 14.49 -29.82
CA CYS A 319 20.57 15.18 -30.96
C CYS A 319 20.01 14.22 -32.03
N ASP A 320 19.50 13.07 -31.61
CA ASP A 320 18.87 12.10 -32.50
C ASP A 320 17.74 12.73 -33.32
N ARG A 321 17.57 12.24 -34.56
CA ARG A 321 16.43 12.60 -35.42
C ARG A 321 15.17 11.88 -34.96
N ILE A 322 14.01 12.32 -35.44
CA ILE A 322 12.73 11.74 -35.03
C ILE A 322 12.63 10.25 -35.41
N GLU A 323 13.26 9.82 -36.51
CA GLU A 323 13.29 8.42 -36.93
C GLU A 323 14.06 7.56 -35.90
N ASN A 324 15.26 7.98 -35.49
CA ASN A 324 16.04 7.30 -34.46
C ASN A 324 15.28 7.19 -33.13
N LEU A 325 14.52 8.23 -32.76
CA LEU A 325 13.69 8.22 -31.56
C LEU A 325 12.52 7.23 -31.67
N GLN A 326 11.97 7.05 -32.87
CA GLN A 326 10.95 6.02 -33.12
C GLN A 326 11.56 4.61 -33.06
N ASP A 327 12.76 4.41 -33.61
CA ASP A 327 13.47 3.12 -33.56
C ASP A 327 13.77 2.71 -32.12
N ARG A 328 14.30 3.64 -31.30
CA ARG A 328 14.52 3.42 -29.86
C ARG A 328 13.26 2.99 -29.11
N LEU A 329 12.09 3.44 -29.56
CA LEU A 329 10.82 3.05 -28.95
C LEU A 329 10.36 1.66 -29.41
N GLU A 330 10.70 1.27 -30.63
CA GLU A 330 10.40 -0.06 -31.18
C GLU A 330 11.30 -1.16 -30.60
N GLU A 331 12.51 -0.80 -30.18
CA GLU A 331 13.43 -1.69 -29.47
C GLU A 331 12.90 -2.09 -28.08
N LEU A 332 12.00 -1.29 -27.49
CA LEU A 332 11.43 -1.56 -26.17
C LEU A 332 10.25 -2.54 -26.28
N PRO A 333 10.33 -3.71 -25.62
CA PRO A 333 9.22 -4.65 -25.61
C PRO A 333 7.97 -4.01 -24.97
N PRO A 334 6.78 -4.17 -25.56
CA PRO A 334 5.55 -3.54 -25.07
C PRO A 334 5.02 -4.20 -23.79
N ASP A 335 5.36 -5.47 -23.54
CA ASP A 335 4.94 -6.20 -22.35
C ASP A 335 5.99 -6.14 -21.24
N LEU A 336 5.52 -6.09 -19.99
CA LEU A 336 6.37 -5.91 -18.82
C LEU A 336 7.35 -7.08 -18.62
N GLU A 337 6.95 -8.30 -18.97
CA GLU A 337 7.78 -9.50 -18.79
C GLU A 337 8.98 -9.50 -19.73
N ASN A 338 8.75 -9.26 -21.03
CA ASN A 338 9.82 -9.10 -22.00
C ASN A 338 10.62 -7.82 -21.76
N LEU A 339 10.02 -6.76 -21.22
CA LEU A 339 10.76 -5.56 -20.82
C LEU A 339 11.75 -5.86 -19.68
N ILE A 340 11.33 -6.59 -18.66
CA ILE A 340 12.22 -7.04 -17.57
C ILE A 340 13.31 -7.95 -18.13
N LYS A 341 12.95 -8.89 -19.00
CA LYS A 341 13.91 -9.76 -19.69
C LYS A 341 14.92 -8.97 -20.52
N HIS A 342 14.46 -7.98 -21.28
CA HIS A 342 15.30 -7.09 -22.08
C HIS A 342 16.24 -6.27 -21.20
N MET A 343 15.76 -5.71 -20.08
CA MET A 343 16.61 -5.04 -19.10
C MET A 343 17.69 -6.00 -18.57
N TYR A 344 17.32 -7.22 -18.19
CA TYR A 344 18.25 -8.23 -17.71
C TYR A 344 19.31 -8.62 -18.76
N GLU A 345 18.90 -8.78 -20.02
CA GLU A 345 19.78 -9.12 -21.14
C GLU A 345 20.70 -7.95 -21.53
N SER A 346 20.25 -6.71 -21.37
CA SER A 346 21.05 -5.50 -21.61
C SER A 346 22.17 -5.28 -20.58
N ILE A 347 22.08 -5.92 -19.41
CA ILE A 347 23.11 -5.85 -18.37
C ILE A 347 24.30 -6.73 -18.75
N GLU A 348 25.52 -6.22 -18.58
CA GLU A 348 26.72 -7.01 -18.87
C GLU A 348 26.75 -8.30 -18.02
N PRO A 349 27.17 -9.46 -18.59
CA PRO A 349 27.09 -10.75 -17.92
C PRO A 349 27.67 -10.79 -16.50
N ARG A 350 28.73 -10.02 -16.23
CA ARG A 350 29.38 -9.93 -14.91
C ARG A 350 28.50 -9.31 -13.81
N TYR A 351 27.53 -8.49 -14.17
CA TYR A 351 26.62 -7.83 -13.22
C TYR A 351 25.26 -8.53 -13.11
N ARG A 352 24.93 -9.45 -14.03
CA ARG A 352 23.65 -10.17 -14.04
C ARG A 352 23.40 -10.97 -12.76
N GLY A 353 24.44 -11.59 -12.19
CA GLY A 353 24.34 -12.32 -10.92
C GLY A 353 24.01 -11.43 -9.70
N GLN A 354 24.33 -10.14 -9.76
CA GLN A 354 23.97 -9.17 -8.72
C GLN A 354 22.52 -8.69 -8.92
N VAL A 355 22.12 -8.45 -10.18
CA VAL A 355 20.76 -7.97 -10.51
C VAL A 355 19.69 -9.06 -10.33
N SER A 356 20.01 -10.33 -10.60
CA SER A 356 19.12 -11.47 -10.32
C SER A 356 18.70 -11.57 -8.85
N ARG A 357 19.50 -11.05 -7.91
CA ARG A 357 19.17 -11.05 -6.48
C ARG A 357 18.24 -9.91 -6.07
N VAL A 358 18.04 -8.92 -6.95
CA VAL A 358 17.24 -7.71 -6.71
C VAL A 358 15.89 -7.78 -7.45
N ILE A 359 15.79 -8.54 -8.54
CA ILE A 359 14.57 -8.66 -9.37
C ILE A 359 13.62 -9.79 -8.91
N GLN A 360 14.08 -10.71 -8.06
CA GLN A 360 13.20 -11.65 -7.34
C GLN A 360 12.44 -10.92 -6.23
#